data_AF-F0U6V6-F1
#
_entry.id   AF-F0U6V6-F1
#
_cell.length_a   1.000
_cell.length_b   1.000
_cell.length_c   1.000
_cell.angle_alpha   90.00
_cell.angle_beta   90.00
_cell.angle_gamma   90.00
#
_symmetry.space_group_name_H-M   'P 1'
#
loop_
_entity.id
_entity.type
_entity.pdbx_description
1 polymer ?
#
loop_
_entity_poly.entity_id
_entity_poly.type
_entity_poly.pdbx_seq_one_letter_code
_entity_poly.pdbx_strand_id
1 'polypeptide(L)'
;MSLQGERDLGTLLASLDPILDPETFIFLTTKEPMHNLPLQSLQPQMLFQESESLTIIVSSRNLDAALDFARQATFKCRMISLRVHSSPEAVGLIAAIAAKLKERGISSNVVSGFFHDHLFVPLGREDDTIQALRDLAREAGSS
;
A
#
# COMPACT_ATOMS: atom_id res chain seq x y z
N MET A 1 -26.48 -7.62 -3.73
CA MET A 1 -25.19 -6.95 -3.99
C MET A 1 -24.62 -7.53 -5.27
N SER A 2 -24.48 -6.74 -6.33
CA SER A 2 -23.87 -7.22 -7.57
C SER A 2 -22.39 -7.52 -7.31
N LEU A 3 -21.97 -8.75 -7.56
CA LEU A 3 -20.60 -9.25 -7.40
C LEU A 3 -19.71 -8.92 -8.62
N GLN A 4 -20.24 -8.22 -9.61
CA GLN A 4 -19.47 -7.83 -10.79
C GLN A 4 -18.82 -6.48 -10.52
N GLY A 5 -17.55 -6.52 -10.08
CA GLY A 5 -16.73 -5.31 -9.99
C GLY A 5 -16.50 -4.69 -11.36
N GLU A 6 -16.25 -3.38 -11.39
CA GLU A 6 -16.00 -2.66 -12.63
C GLU A 6 -14.71 -3.17 -13.30
N ARG A 7 -14.72 -3.25 -14.64
CA ARG A 7 -13.60 -3.71 -15.47
C ARG A 7 -13.11 -2.64 -16.45
N ASP A 8 -13.92 -1.63 -16.73
CA ASP A 8 -13.52 -0.50 -17.55
C ASP A 8 -12.49 0.37 -16.82
N LEU A 9 -11.29 0.46 -17.38
CA LEU A 9 -10.17 1.16 -16.75
C LEU A 9 -10.46 2.66 -16.56
N GLY A 10 -11.14 3.30 -17.50
CA GLY A 10 -11.50 4.72 -17.40
C GLY A 10 -12.41 4.97 -16.19
N THR A 11 -13.46 4.16 -16.07
CA THR A 11 -14.43 4.21 -14.96
C THR A 11 -13.77 3.90 -13.62
N LEU A 12 -12.86 2.91 -13.58
CA LEU A 12 -12.08 2.59 -12.37
C LEU A 12 -11.19 3.73 -11.92
N LEU A 13 -10.45 4.34 -12.85
CA LEU A 13 -9.58 5.48 -12.55
C LEU A 13 -10.39 6.69 -12.10
N ALA A 14 -11.50 6.98 -12.78
CA ALA A 14 -12.39 8.10 -12.44
C ALA A 14 -13.06 7.94 -11.06
N SER A 15 -13.25 6.70 -10.60
CA SER A 15 -13.84 6.38 -9.30
C SER A 15 -12.82 6.13 -8.18
N LEU A 16 -11.53 6.38 -8.43
CA LEU A 16 -10.47 6.20 -7.45
C LEU A 16 -10.65 7.14 -6.24
N ASP A 17 -10.83 6.56 -5.05
CA ASP A 17 -10.94 7.26 -3.76
C ASP A 17 -9.73 6.92 -2.86
N PRO A 18 -8.60 7.64 -2.98
CA PRO A 18 -7.40 7.35 -2.20
C PRO A 18 -7.54 7.88 -0.77
N ILE A 19 -7.36 7.00 0.22
CA ILE A 19 -7.45 7.34 1.64
C ILE A 19 -6.08 7.19 2.31
N LEU A 20 -5.54 8.30 2.80
CA LEU A 20 -4.33 8.32 3.60
C LEU A 20 -4.61 7.80 5.02
N ASP A 21 -3.88 6.78 5.43
CA ASP A 21 -3.88 6.32 6.81
C ASP A 21 -3.17 7.36 7.70
N PRO A 22 -3.68 7.66 8.92
CA PRO A 22 -3.08 8.65 9.81
C PRO A 22 -1.69 8.25 10.34
N GLU A 23 -1.32 6.99 10.25
CA GLU A 23 -0.11 6.46 10.86
C GLU A 23 1.07 6.34 9.91
N THR A 24 2.27 6.35 10.51
CA THR A 24 3.51 6.04 9.79
C THR A 24 3.79 4.56 9.96
N PHE A 25 4.14 3.92 8.85
CA PHE A 25 4.45 2.50 8.78
C PHE A 25 5.93 2.29 8.54
N ILE A 26 6.41 1.10 8.91
CA ILE A 26 7.81 0.72 8.81
C ILE A 26 7.88 -0.69 8.24
N PHE A 27 8.71 -0.85 7.21
CA PHE A 27 9.10 -2.17 6.73
C PHE A 27 10.25 -2.69 7.58
N LEU A 28 10.09 -3.92 8.05
CA LEU A 28 11.06 -4.67 8.83
C LEU A 28 11.33 -6.01 8.14
N THR A 29 12.49 -6.58 8.44
CA THR A 29 12.84 -7.94 8.03
C THR A 29 13.40 -8.73 9.22
N THR A 30 13.06 -10.01 9.27
CA THR A 30 13.62 -10.96 10.25
C THR A 30 13.79 -12.35 9.66
N LYS A 31 14.74 -13.11 10.23
CA LYS A 31 14.89 -14.55 9.97
C LYS A 31 14.22 -15.40 11.05
N GLU A 32 13.66 -14.77 12.08
CA GLU A 32 12.89 -15.49 13.08
C GLU A 32 11.66 -16.14 12.43
N PRO A 33 11.36 -17.41 12.78
CA PRO A 33 10.13 -18.06 12.33
C PRO A 33 8.89 -17.27 12.74
N MET A 34 7.88 -17.19 11.86
CA MET A 34 6.66 -16.42 12.10
C MET A 34 5.95 -16.75 13.42
N HIS A 35 5.99 -18.03 13.84
CA HIS A 35 5.35 -18.49 15.09
C HIS A 35 6.09 -18.03 16.36
N ASN A 36 7.33 -17.57 16.26
CA ASN A 36 8.10 -17.01 17.37
C ASN A 36 7.86 -15.51 17.55
N LEU A 37 7.17 -14.86 16.59
CA LEU A 37 6.94 -13.42 16.65
C LEU A 37 5.81 -13.07 17.62
N PRO A 38 5.92 -11.97 18.37
CA PRO A 38 4.87 -11.48 19.26
C PRO A 38 3.75 -10.79 18.46
N LEU A 39 3.06 -11.53 17.59
CA LEU A 39 2.09 -11.00 16.62
C LEU A 39 0.96 -10.19 17.26
N GLN A 40 0.57 -10.52 18.49
CA GLN A 40 -0.45 -9.79 19.25
C GLN A 40 -0.02 -8.36 19.59
N SER A 41 1.23 -8.16 20.00
CA SER A 41 1.78 -6.84 20.31
C SER A 41 2.18 -6.10 19.05
N LEU A 42 2.67 -6.83 18.04
CA LEU A 42 3.16 -6.27 16.79
C LEU A 42 2.02 -5.72 15.91
N GLN A 43 0.89 -6.43 15.86
CA GLN A 43 -0.27 -6.14 15.00
C GLN A 43 0.13 -5.74 13.57
N PRO A 44 0.82 -6.62 12.82
CA PRO A 44 1.33 -6.28 11.50
C PRO A 44 0.19 -6.03 10.50
N GLN A 45 0.37 -5.03 9.64
CA GLN A 45 -0.47 -4.82 8.46
C GLN A 45 -0.20 -5.89 7.40
N MET A 46 1.04 -6.38 7.32
CA MET A 46 1.44 -7.41 6.38
C MET A 46 2.56 -8.26 6.96
N LEU A 47 2.48 -9.56 6.68
CA LEU A 47 3.58 -10.51 6.80
C LEU A 47 3.74 -11.17 5.43
N PHE A 48 4.96 -11.22 4.92
CA PHE A 48 5.24 -11.85 3.63
C PHE A 48 6.52 -12.67 3.70
N GLN A 49 6.38 -13.98 3.52
CA GLN A 49 7.51 -14.90 3.55
C GLN A 49 8.24 -14.84 2.21
N GLU A 50 9.40 -14.18 2.19
CA GLU A 50 10.32 -14.20 1.06
C GLU A 50 11.30 -15.37 1.20
N SER A 51 12.09 -15.63 0.16
CA SER A 51 13.09 -16.71 0.17
C SER A 51 14.26 -16.42 1.12
N GLU A 52 14.54 -15.14 1.36
CA GLU A 52 15.66 -14.63 2.14
C GLU A 52 15.29 -14.44 3.62
N SER A 53 14.06 -13.97 3.88
CA SER A 53 13.58 -13.54 5.20
C SER A 53 12.07 -13.31 5.20
N LEU A 54 11.49 -13.17 6.39
CA LEU A 54 10.13 -12.67 6.56
C LEU A 54 10.13 -11.14 6.52
N THR A 55 9.38 -10.56 5.59
CA THR A 55 9.07 -9.12 5.55
C THR A 55 7.83 -8.82 6.40
N ILE A 56 7.88 -7.74 7.16
CA ILE A 56 6.84 -7.31 8.10
C ILE A 56 6.58 -5.82 7.88
N ILE A 57 5.32 -5.44 7.71
CA ILE A 57 4.90 -4.03 7.72
C ILE A 57 4.12 -3.79 9.01
N VAL A 58 4.57 -2.81 9.79
CA VAL A 58 3.96 -2.46 11.08
C VAL A 58 3.78 -0.96 11.21
N SER A 59 2.79 -0.55 12.00
CA SER A 59 2.75 0.83 12.46
C SER A 59 3.96 1.13 13.35
N SER A 60 4.50 2.34 13.18
CA SER A 60 5.51 2.93 14.05
C SER A 60 5.12 2.94 15.52
N ARG A 61 3.82 2.96 15.86
CA ARG A 61 3.33 2.89 17.26
C ARG A 61 3.65 1.55 17.93
N ASN A 62 3.81 0.48 17.14
CA ASN A 62 4.08 -0.87 17.63
C ASN A 62 5.55 -1.29 17.42
N LEU A 63 6.42 -0.36 17.00
CA LEU A 63 7.81 -0.67 16.67
C LEU A 63 8.59 -1.23 17.87
N ASP A 64 8.27 -0.78 19.09
CA ASP A 64 8.93 -1.25 20.31
C ASP A 64 8.80 -2.76 20.50
N ALA A 65 7.66 -3.33 20.09
CA ALA A 65 7.43 -4.78 20.13
C ALA A 65 8.31 -5.56 19.12
N ALA A 66 8.99 -4.88 18.21
CA ALA A 66 9.83 -5.47 17.18
C ALA A 66 11.34 -5.38 17.48
N LEU A 67 11.75 -4.61 18.49
CA LEU A 67 13.16 -4.29 18.75
C LEU A 67 14.04 -5.53 18.99
N ASP A 68 13.47 -6.61 19.53
CA ASP A 68 14.23 -7.82 19.90
C ASP A 68 14.53 -8.75 18.71
N PHE A 69 13.79 -8.65 17.61
CA PHE A 69 13.93 -9.58 16.47
C PHE A 69 14.06 -8.91 15.10
N ALA A 70 13.73 -7.62 14.99
CA ALA A 70 13.88 -6.88 13.75
C ALA A 70 15.33 -6.39 13.63
N ARG A 71 16.00 -6.79 12.55
CA ARG A 71 17.42 -6.45 12.37
C ARG A 71 17.63 -5.00 11.93
N GLN A 72 16.72 -4.45 11.11
CA GLN A 72 16.81 -3.10 10.56
C GLN A 72 15.40 -2.56 10.26
N ALA A 73 15.11 -1.34 10.72
CA ALA A 73 14.00 -0.54 10.21
C ALA A 73 14.45 0.12 8.90
N THR A 74 14.02 -0.43 7.76
CA THR A 74 14.62 -0.10 6.47
C THR A 74 13.89 1.01 5.72
N PHE A 75 12.59 1.16 5.92
CA PHE A 75 11.79 2.11 5.15
C PHE A 75 10.60 2.65 5.96
N LYS A 76 10.66 3.93 6.36
CA LYS A 76 9.53 4.68 6.95
C LYS A 76 8.64 5.22 5.83
N CYS A 77 7.35 4.92 5.91
CA CYS A 77 6.41 5.19 4.84
C CYS A 77 5.02 5.58 5.35
N ARG A 78 4.20 6.09 4.43
CA ARG A 78 2.78 6.35 4.64
C ARG A 78 1.97 5.38 3.79
N MET A 79 0.88 4.89 4.36
CA MET A 79 -0.03 3.98 3.66
C MET A 79 -1.19 4.77 3.07
N ILE A 80 -1.47 4.55 1.79
CA ILE A 80 -2.66 5.07 1.10
C ILE A 80 -3.45 3.88 0.58
N SER A 81 -4.69 3.74 1.03
CA SER A 81 -5.60 2.69 0.55
C SER A 81 -6.32 3.18 -0.70
N LEU A 82 -6.28 2.37 -1.77
CA LEU A 82 -6.91 2.66 -3.05
C LEU A 82 -8.33 2.08 -3.03
N ARG A 83 -9.31 2.88 -2.59
CA ARG A 83 -10.70 2.43 -2.59
C ARG A 83 -11.26 2.61 -3.99
N VAL A 84 -11.59 1.49 -4.60
CA VAL A 84 -12.27 1.41 -5.89
C VAL A 84 -13.16 0.17 -5.87
N HIS A 85 -14.32 0.23 -6.52
CA HIS A 85 -15.17 -0.95 -6.71
C HIS A 85 -14.66 -1.77 -7.91
N SER A 86 -13.41 -2.24 -7.82
CA SER A 86 -12.76 -3.00 -8.89
C SER A 86 -13.06 -4.49 -8.79
N SER A 87 -13.20 -5.15 -9.94
CA SER A 87 -12.96 -6.60 -10.01
C SER A 87 -11.45 -6.86 -9.94
N PRO A 88 -10.95 -7.92 -9.28
CA PRO A 88 -9.55 -8.35 -9.36
C PRO A 88 -9.06 -8.59 -10.79
N GLU A 89 -9.99 -8.73 -11.75
CA GLU A 89 -9.72 -8.92 -13.18
C GLU A 89 -9.48 -7.61 -13.94
N ALA A 90 -9.57 -6.45 -13.27
CA ALA A 90 -9.36 -5.15 -13.89
C ALA A 90 -7.87 -4.94 -14.23
N VAL A 91 -7.53 -5.16 -15.49
CA VAL A 91 -6.16 -4.98 -16.00
C VAL A 91 -5.86 -3.49 -16.15
N GLY A 92 -4.73 -3.04 -15.59
CA GLY A 92 -4.14 -1.73 -15.91
C GLY A 92 -4.25 -0.66 -14.83
N LEU A 93 -5.05 -0.85 -13.78
CA LEU A 93 -5.19 0.15 -12.69
C LEU A 93 -3.84 0.47 -12.04
N ILE A 94 -3.14 -0.54 -11.54
CA ILE A 94 -1.83 -0.37 -10.90
C ILE A 94 -0.78 0.17 -11.88
N ALA A 95 -0.84 -0.21 -13.15
CA ALA A 95 0.08 0.29 -14.17
C ALA A 95 -0.11 1.79 -14.42
N ALA A 96 -1.36 2.26 -14.53
CA ALA A 96 -1.70 3.67 -14.70
C ALA A 96 -1.27 4.50 -13.48
N ILE A 97 -1.53 3.98 -12.27
CA ILE A 97 -1.08 4.61 -11.02
C ILE A 97 0.45 4.71 -10.98
N ALA A 98 1.16 3.62 -11.25
CA ALA A 98 2.64 3.61 -11.24
C ALA A 98 3.22 4.60 -12.27
N ALA A 99 2.62 4.70 -13.45
CA ALA A 99 3.01 5.68 -14.46
C ALA A 99 2.84 7.12 -13.94
N LYS A 100 1.70 7.44 -13.33
CA LYS A 100 1.45 8.78 -12.76
C LYS A 100 2.41 9.15 -11.63
N LEU A 101 2.72 8.21 -10.75
CA LEU A 101 3.67 8.43 -9.66
C LEU A 101 5.10 8.61 -10.17
N LYS A 102 5.48 7.87 -11.21
CA LYS A 102 6.77 8.01 -11.88
C LYS A 102 6.97 9.41 -12.46
N GLU A 103 5.95 10.01 -13.07
CA GLU A 103 6.00 11.40 -13.59
C GLU A 103 6.36 12.42 -12.50
N ARG A 104 6.05 12.13 -11.24
CA ARG A 104 6.35 12.97 -10.07
C ARG A 104 7.59 12.53 -9.29
N GLY A 105 8.33 11.54 -9.80
CA GLY A 105 9.48 10.97 -9.08
C GLY A 105 9.10 10.41 -7.70
N ILE A 106 7.91 9.80 -7.59
CA ILE A 106 7.43 9.15 -6.36
C ILE A 106 7.62 7.65 -6.52
N SER A 107 8.43 7.04 -5.65
CA SER A 107 8.49 5.58 -5.49
C SER A 107 7.29 5.10 -4.67
N SER A 108 6.76 3.92 -4.99
CA SER A 108 5.70 3.29 -4.21
C SER A 108 5.87 1.78 -4.17
N ASN A 109 5.64 1.18 -3.00
CA ASN A 109 5.44 -0.26 -2.86
C ASN A 109 3.94 -0.56 -2.85
N VAL A 110 3.49 -1.45 -3.74
CA VAL A 110 2.08 -1.84 -3.82
C VAL A 110 1.87 -3.13 -3.03
N VAL A 111 0.84 -3.18 -2.21
CA VAL A 111 0.38 -4.38 -1.50
C VAL A 111 -1.08 -4.60 -1.84
N SER A 112 -1.38 -5.72 -2.50
CA SER A 112 -2.74 -6.10 -2.85
C SER A 112 -3.42 -6.84 -1.71
N GLY A 113 -4.41 -6.20 -1.09
CA GLY A 113 -5.31 -6.83 -0.14
C GLY A 113 -6.50 -7.48 -0.84
N PHE A 114 -7.28 -8.26 -0.10
CA PHE A 114 -8.51 -8.85 -0.64
C PHE A 114 -9.55 -7.80 -1.05
N PHE A 115 -9.63 -6.70 -0.30
CA PHE A 115 -10.63 -5.64 -0.54
C PHE A 115 -10.06 -4.51 -1.39
N HIS A 116 -8.84 -4.08 -1.11
CA HIS A 116 -8.23 -2.91 -1.71
C HIS A 116 -6.74 -3.13 -1.91
N ASP A 117 -6.19 -2.47 -2.91
CA ASP A 117 -4.74 -2.28 -3.01
C ASP A 117 -4.30 -1.14 -2.09
N HIS A 118 -3.09 -1.25 -1.58
CA HIS A 118 -2.48 -0.27 -0.69
C HIS A 118 -1.14 0.18 -1.26
N LEU A 119 -0.90 1.48 -1.27
CA LEU A 119 0.38 2.07 -1.62
C LEU A 119 1.12 2.45 -0.35
N PHE A 120 2.37 2.00 -0.23
CA PHE A 120 3.31 2.49 0.75
C PHE A 120 4.30 3.42 0.06
N VAL A 121 4.22 4.71 0.39
CA VAL A 121 5.05 5.77 -0.19
C VAL A 121 6.00 6.36 0.85
N PRO A 122 7.17 6.91 0.45
CA PRO A 122 8.11 7.51 1.38
C PRO A 122 7.43 8.57 2.26
N LEU A 123 7.79 8.59 3.55
CA LEU A 123 7.35 9.63 4.47
C LEU A 123 7.72 11.02 3.92
N GLY A 124 6.75 11.95 3.93
CA GLY A 124 6.86 13.29 3.34
C GLY A 124 6.44 13.38 1.87
N ARG A 125 6.05 12.26 1.22
CA ARG A 125 5.51 12.24 -0.16
C ARG A 125 4.03 11.89 -0.23
N GLU A 126 3.35 11.72 0.91
CA GLU A 126 1.93 11.36 1.01
C GLU A 126 1.02 12.36 0.29
N ASP A 127 1.19 13.66 0.52
CA ASP A 127 0.34 14.68 -0.08
C ASP A 127 0.56 14.78 -1.59
N ASP A 128 1.82 14.73 -2.04
CA ASP A 128 2.18 14.66 -3.45
C ASP A 128 1.53 13.45 -4.15
N THR A 129 1.51 12.31 -3.46
CA THR A 129 0.92 11.05 -3.94
C THR A 129 -0.59 11.19 -4.04
N ILE A 130 -1.26 11.66 -2.98
CA ILE A 130 -2.72 11.91 -2.99
C ILE A 130 -3.10 12.87 -4.11
N GLN A 131 -2.32 13.95 -4.31
CA GLN A 131 -2.58 14.88 -5.38
C GLN A 131 -2.42 14.22 -6.76
N ALA A 132 -1.39 13.39 -6.95
CA ALA A 132 -1.17 12.65 -8.20
C ALA A 132 -2.35 11.72 -8.54
N LEU A 133 -2.85 10.99 -7.55
CA LEU A 133 -3.98 10.07 -7.70
C LEU A 133 -5.28 10.82 -8.01
N ARG A 134 -5.52 11.96 -7.35
CA ARG A 134 -6.68 12.81 -7.64
C ARG A 134 -6.61 13.41 -9.05
N ASP A 135 -5.43 13.81 -9.50
CA ASP A 135 -5.24 14.33 -10.85
C ASP A 135 -5.53 13.24 -11.90
N LEU A 136 -5.02 12.03 -11.68
CA LEU A 136 -5.30 10.86 -12.52
C LEU A 136 -6.80 10.55 -12.60
N ALA A 137 -7.51 10.59 -11.48
CA ALA A 137 -8.95 10.35 -11.45
C ALA A 137 -9.73 11.41 -12.26
N ARG A 138 -9.37 12.69 -12.14
CA ARG A 138 -10.01 13.76 -12.93
C ARG A 138 -9.73 13.65 -14.43
N GLU A 139 -8.50 13.31 -14.80
CA GLU A 139 -8.10 13.10 -16.20
C GLU A 139 -8.91 11.97 -16.85
N ALA A 140 -9.10 10.86 -16.13
CA ALA A 140 -9.90 9.74 -16.60
C ALA A 140 -11.40 10.08 -16.73
N GLY A 141 -11.95 10.87 -15.79
CA GLY A 141 -13.36 11.30 -15.84
C GLY A 141 -13.68 12.41 -16.86
N SER A 142 -12.66 13.01 -17.46
CA SER A 142 -12.80 14.07 -18.48
C SER A 142 -12.60 13.56 -19.92
N SER A 143 -12.26 12.27 -20.08
CA SER A 143 -12.03 11.59 -21.35
C SER A 143 -13.29 10.87 -21.83
#